data_AF-A0A293MJQ8-F1
#
_entry.id   AF-A0A293MJQ8-F1
#
_cell.length_a   1.000
_cell.length_b   1.000
_cell.length_c   1.000
_cell.angle_alpha   90.00
_cell.angle_beta   90.00
_cell.angle_gamma   90.00
#
_symmetry.space_group_name_H-M   'P 1'
#
loop_
_entity.id
_entity.type
_entity.pdbx_description
1 polymer ?
#
loop_
_entity_poly.entity_id
_entity_poly.type
_entity_poly.pdbx_seq_one_letter_code
_entity_poly.pdbx_strand_id
1 'polypeptide(L)'
;MLACQAVADAVRTTLGPRGMDKLIVDGNGKTVISNDGATIMKQLDIVHPAAKTLVDIAKSQDAEVGDGTTTVVLLASEFLKQCKPYVEEGIHPQVIIRSYRKAAQLAVEKVKEIAVTVKKEDVEEHRELLEKCARNHHETARHRASCR
;
A
#
# COMPACT_ATOMS: atom_id res chain seq x y z
N MET A 1 18.20 3.15 3.48
CA MET A 1 17.12 2.94 2.49
C MET A 1 16.90 1.47 2.13
N LEU A 2 17.93 0.61 2.15
CA LEU A 2 17.81 -0.82 1.83
C LEU A 2 16.79 -1.59 2.68
N ALA A 3 16.70 -1.32 3.98
CA ALA A 3 15.73 -1.99 4.86
C ALA A 3 14.26 -1.73 4.45
N CYS A 4 13.95 -0.49 4.06
CA CYS A 4 12.62 -0.12 3.55
C CYS A 4 12.30 -0.84 2.23
N GLN A 5 13.30 -0.97 1.35
CA GLN A 5 13.16 -1.70 0.08
C GLN A 5 12.93 -3.19 0.30
N ALA A 6 13.67 -3.81 1.21
CA ALA A 6 13.49 -5.24 1.54
C ALA A 6 12.07 -5.54 2.02
N VAL A 7 11.51 -4.66 2.87
CA VAL A 7 10.12 -4.79 3.34
C VAL A 7 9.12 -4.57 2.20
N ALA A 8 9.37 -3.59 1.34
CA ALA A 8 8.52 -3.34 0.16
C ALA A 8 8.53 -4.53 -0.82
N ASP A 9 9.68 -5.17 -1.03
CA ASP A 9 9.79 -6.33 -1.90
C ASP A 9 9.04 -7.55 -1.35
N ALA A 10 8.97 -7.69 -0.02
CA ALA A 10 8.19 -8.76 0.62
C ALA A 10 6.67 -8.62 0.35
N VAL A 11 6.15 -7.39 0.30
CA VAL A 11 4.72 -7.11 0.07
C VAL A 11 4.38 -6.83 -1.40
N ARG A 12 5.36 -6.60 -2.28
CA ARG A 12 5.11 -6.20 -3.67
C ARG A 12 4.20 -7.16 -4.44
N THR A 13 4.34 -8.46 -4.21
CA THR A 13 3.56 -9.47 -4.95
C THR A 13 2.10 -9.58 -4.48
N THR A 14 1.70 -8.83 -3.45
CA THR A 14 0.31 -8.83 -2.95
C THR A 14 -0.52 -7.68 -3.55
N LEU A 15 0.11 -6.80 -4.34
CA LEU A 15 -0.56 -5.65 -4.92
C LEU A 15 -1.51 -6.05 -6.06
N GLY A 16 -2.77 -5.62 -5.94
CA GLY A 16 -3.78 -5.67 -6.99
C GLY A 16 -4.62 -6.96 -7.02
N PRO A 17 -5.57 -7.08 -7.98
CA PRO A 17 -6.51 -8.20 -8.04
C PRO A 17 -5.87 -9.55 -8.32
N ARG A 18 -4.66 -9.55 -8.90
CA ARG A 18 -3.82 -10.74 -9.13
C ARG A 18 -2.71 -10.88 -8.09
N GLY A 19 -2.79 -10.14 -6.98
CA GLY A 19 -1.89 -10.29 -5.85
C GLY A 19 -1.95 -11.71 -5.30
N MET A 20 -0.79 -12.27 -4.97
CA MET A 20 -0.67 -13.61 -4.42
C MET A 20 -0.73 -13.58 -2.90
N ASP A 21 -1.43 -14.56 -2.32
CA ASP A 21 -1.46 -14.75 -0.88
C ASP A 21 -0.07 -15.10 -0.35
N LYS A 22 0.27 -14.54 0.82
CA LYS A 22 1.45 -14.92 1.58
C LYS A 22 1.06 -15.90 2.66
N LEU A 23 1.72 -17.06 2.67
CA LEU A 23 1.76 -17.94 3.83
C LEU A 23 2.91 -17.47 4.73
N ILE A 24 2.57 -16.99 5.92
CA ILE A 24 3.53 -16.53 6.92
C ILE A 24 3.47 -17.51 8.09
N VAL A 25 4.64 -17.97 8.53
CA VAL A 25 4.78 -18.81 9.71
C VAL A 25 5.55 -18.01 10.75
N ASP A 26 4.88 -17.70 11.86
CA ASP A 26 5.49 -17.02 13.00
C ASP A 26 6.44 -17.96 13.76
N GLY A 27 7.34 -17.41 14.59
CA GLY A 27 8.31 -18.17 15.38
C GLY A 27 7.66 -19.17 16.35
N ASN A 28 6.39 -18.95 16.71
CA ASN A 28 5.58 -19.85 17.54
C ASN A 28 4.88 -20.96 16.73
N GLY A 29 5.14 -21.09 15.43
CA GLY A 29 4.50 -22.06 14.54
C GLY A 29 3.08 -21.68 14.10
N LYS A 30 2.61 -20.46 14.43
CA LYS A 30 1.31 -19.96 13.97
C LYS A 30 1.39 -19.62 12.49
N THR A 31 0.52 -20.25 11.69
CA THR A 31 0.43 -20.00 10.26
C THR A 31 -0.68 -18.99 9.96
N VAL A 32 -0.37 -17.96 9.19
CA VAL A 32 -1.32 -16.95 8.71
C VAL A 32 -1.23 -16.89 7.19
N ILE A 33 -2.37 -17.00 6.51
CA ILE A 33 -2.47 -16.78 5.06
C ILE A 33 -3.15 -15.43 4.85
N SER A 34 -2.48 -14.49 4.21
CA SER A 34 -3.07 -13.17 3.93
C SER A 34 -2.48 -12.52 2.69
N ASN A 35 -3.29 -11.68 2.05
CA ASN A 35 -2.88 -10.77 0.97
C ASN A 35 -2.93 -9.30 1.42
N ASP A 36 -3.50 -9.02 2.59
CA ASP A 36 -3.59 -7.67 3.09
C ASP A 36 -2.22 -7.19 3.59
N GLY A 37 -1.75 -6.08 3.02
CA GLY A 37 -0.45 -5.51 3.34
C GLY A 37 -0.30 -5.17 4.83
N ALA A 38 -1.33 -4.63 5.48
CA ALA A 38 -1.25 -4.27 6.89
C ALA A 38 -1.11 -5.52 7.79
N THR A 39 -1.85 -6.57 7.48
CA THR A 39 -1.76 -7.87 8.18
C THR A 39 -0.40 -8.52 7.99
N ILE A 40 0.11 -8.56 6.75
CA ILE A 40 1.44 -9.12 6.45
C ILE A 40 2.52 -8.35 7.22
N MET A 41 2.48 -7.01 7.17
CA MET A 41 3.44 -6.13 7.84
C MET A 41 3.41 -6.25 9.37
N LYS A 42 2.26 -6.61 9.97
CA LYS A 42 2.14 -6.89 11.42
C LYS A 42 2.81 -8.19 11.83
N GLN A 43 2.94 -9.16 10.92
CA GLN A 43 3.53 -10.48 11.20
C GLN A 43 5.04 -10.53 10.91
N LEU A 44 5.57 -9.57 10.15
CA LEU A 44 7.01 -9.49 9.88
C LEU A 44 7.76 -8.94 11.10
N ASP A 45 8.82 -9.64 11.52
CA ASP A 45 9.70 -9.20 12.59
C ASP A 45 10.68 -8.12 12.10
N ILE A 46 10.22 -6.86 12.07
CA ILE A 46 10.96 -5.72 11.55
C ILE A 46 11.67 -4.99 12.69
N VAL A 47 12.99 -5.18 12.76
CA VAL A 47 13.86 -4.54 13.76
C VAL A 47 14.26 -3.11 13.37
N HIS A 48 14.44 -2.84 12.07
CA HIS A 48 14.99 -1.56 11.60
C HIS A 48 13.98 -0.40 11.77
N PRO A 49 14.32 0.70 12.49
CA PRO A 49 13.38 1.78 12.81
C PRO A 49 12.69 2.40 11.59
N ALA A 50 13.45 2.72 10.53
CA ALA A 50 12.88 3.29 9.31
C ALA A 50 11.91 2.34 8.57
N ALA A 51 12.10 1.03 8.71
CA ALA A 51 11.20 0.03 8.11
C ALA A 51 9.96 -0.15 8.99
N LYS A 52 10.10 -0.03 10.32
CA LYS A 52 8.97 0.03 11.27
C LYS A 52 8.04 1.21 10.96
N THR A 53 8.58 2.35 10.52
CA THR A 53 7.77 3.49 10.08
C THR A 53 6.85 3.13 8.90
N LEU A 54 7.26 2.24 8.00
CA LEU A 54 6.39 1.75 6.92
C LEU A 54 5.24 0.88 7.44
N VAL A 55 5.48 0.09 8.49
CA VAL A 55 4.44 -0.69 9.17
C VAL A 55 3.41 0.24 9.79
N ASP A 56 3.86 1.30 10.43
CA ASP A 56 2.96 2.27 11.07
C ASP A 56 2.12 3.01 10.02
N ILE A 57 2.71 3.39 8.87
CA ILE A 57 1.98 3.97 7.74
C ILE A 57 0.90 3.00 7.22
N ALA A 58 1.23 1.71 7.04
CA ALA A 58 0.26 0.71 6.59
C ALA A 58 -0.90 0.53 7.58
N LYS A 59 -0.60 0.52 8.88
CA LYS A 59 -1.61 0.43 9.96
C LYS A 59 -2.52 1.65 9.99
N SER A 60 -1.98 2.84 9.82
CA SER A 60 -2.79 4.07 9.75
C SER A 60 -3.72 4.06 8.53
N GLN A 61 -3.23 3.58 7.39
CA GLN A 61 -4.05 3.44 6.18
C GLN A 61 -5.20 2.44 6.37
N ASP A 62 -4.91 1.31 7.01
CA ASP A 62 -5.89 0.28 7.39
C ASP A 62 -6.97 0.84 8.34
N ALA A 63 -6.58 1.64 9.34
CA ALA A 63 -7.50 2.21 10.33
C ALA A 63 -8.39 3.34 9.77
N GLU A 64 -7.85 4.22 8.93
CA GLU A 64 -8.56 5.40 8.44
C GLU A 64 -9.40 5.13 7.18
N VAL A 65 -8.87 4.31 6.26
CA VAL A 65 -9.48 4.08 4.93
C VAL A 65 -9.88 2.62 4.74
N GLY A 66 -9.10 1.68 5.28
CA GLY A 66 -9.34 0.24 5.13
C GLY A 66 -8.99 -0.32 3.74
N ASP A 67 -8.34 0.47 2.88
CA ASP A 67 -7.88 0.06 1.55
C ASP A 67 -6.54 0.73 1.20
N GLY A 68 -5.82 0.15 0.23
CA GLY A 68 -4.53 0.67 -0.25
C GLY A 68 -3.38 0.44 0.72
N THR A 69 -3.53 -0.48 1.68
CA THR A 69 -2.50 -0.82 2.70
C THR A 69 -1.19 -1.28 2.07
N THR A 70 -1.25 -2.06 0.99
CA THR A 70 -0.07 -2.48 0.22
C THR A 70 0.49 -1.32 -0.62
N THR A 71 -0.39 -0.56 -1.28
CA THR A 71 -0.02 0.53 -2.19
C THR A 71 0.77 1.62 -1.47
N VAL A 72 0.34 2.01 -0.26
CA VAL A 72 0.99 3.08 0.50
C VAL A 72 2.43 2.72 0.91
N VAL A 73 2.68 1.45 1.25
CA VAL A 73 4.02 0.94 1.59
C VAL A 73 4.93 0.97 0.36
N LEU A 74 4.44 0.49 -0.78
CA LEU A 74 5.21 0.46 -2.02
C LEU A 74 5.54 1.87 -2.52
N LEU A 75 4.58 2.80 -2.47
CA LEU A 75 4.80 4.20 -2.82
C LEU A 75 5.85 4.86 -1.92
N ALA A 76 5.74 4.68 -0.60
CA ALA A 76 6.71 5.24 0.34
C ALA A 76 8.13 4.70 0.09
N SER A 77 8.26 3.41 -0.18
CA SER A 77 9.55 2.80 -0.52
C SER A 77 10.11 3.31 -1.86
N GLU A 78 9.27 3.47 -2.87
CA GLU A 78 9.71 3.98 -4.17
C GLU A 78 10.14 5.45 -4.07
N PHE A 79 9.44 6.30 -3.30
CA PHE A 79 9.91 7.66 -3.04
C PHE A 79 11.27 7.70 -2.35
N LEU A 80 11.51 6.82 -1.37
CA LEU A 80 12.83 6.70 -0.75
C LEU A 80 13.90 6.27 -1.75
N LYS A 81 13.58 5.34 -2.65
CA LYS A 81 14.49 4.90 -3.71
C LYS A 81 14.84 6.04 -4.67
N GLN A 82 13.86 6.82 -5.10
CA GLN A 82 14.04 7.95 -6.01
C GLN A 82 14.78 9.12 -5.32
N CYS A 83 14.68 9.26 -4.00
CA CYS A 83 15.45 10.24 -3.24
C CYS A 83 16.92 9.92 -3.10
N LYS A 84 17.28 8.63 -3.15
CA LYS A 84 18.62 8.16 -2.84
C LYS A 84 19.72 8.91 -3.62
N PRO A 85 19.63 9.07 -4.96
CA PRO A 85 20.69 9.73 -5.73
C PRO A 85 20.88 11.19 -5.33
N TYR A 86 19.79 11.92 -5.07
CA TYR A 86 19.84 13.32 -4.66
C TYR A 86 20.51 13.52 -3.30
N VAL A 87 20.29 12.59 -2.36
CA VAL A 87 20.98 12.61 -1.07
C VAL A 87 22.47 12.30 -1.25
N GLU A 88 22.82 11.36 -2.13
CA GLU A 88 24.21 11.01 -2.45
C GLU A 88 24.96 12.14 -3.18
N GLU A 89 24.26 12.95 -3.98
CA GLU A 89 24.77 14.18 -4.60
C GLU A 89 24.93 15.35 -3.60
N GLY A 90 24.54 15.16 -2.34
CA GLY A 90 24.70 16.16 -1.27
C GLY A 90 23.56 17.18 -1.19
N ILE A 91 22.42 16.95 -1.84
CA ILE A 91 21.25 17.82 -1.69
C ILE A 91 20.73 17.72 -0.26
N HIS A 92 20.61 18.87 0.40
CA HIS A 92 20.15 18.94 1.79
C HIS A 92 18.74 18.32 1.92
N PRO A 93 18.50 17.33 2.82
CA PRO A 93 17.23 16.61 2.93
C PRO A 93 16.00 17.51 3.08
N GLN A 94 16.13 18.64 3.77
CA GLN A 94 15.06 19.62 3.93
C GLN A 94 14.53 20.18 2.59
N VAL A 95 15.39 20.29 1.57
CA VAL A 95 14.98 20.72 0.23
C VAL A 95 14.09 19.64 -0.40
N ILE A 96 14.51 18.38 -0.34
CA ILE A 96 13.77 17.23 -0.85
C ILE A 96 12.39 17.13 -0.17
N ILE A 97 12.34 17.26 1.16
CA ILE A 97 11.09 17.22 1.93
C ILE A 97 10.13 18.33 1.47
N ARG A 98 10.62 19.57 1.32
CA ARG A 98 9.78 20.68 0.83
C ARG A 98 9.24 20.41 -0.57
N SER A 99 10.09 19.91 -1.47
CA SER A 99 9.69 19.57 -2.84
C SER A 99 8.62 18.47 -2.88
N TYR A 100 8.75 17.42 -2.07
CA TYR A 100 7.72 16.38 -1.99
C TYR A 100 6.41 16.85 -1.39
N ARG A 101 6.44 17.74 -0.37
CA ARG A 101 5.20 18.34 0.16
C ARG A 101 4.46 19.13 -0.92
N LYS A 102 5.20 19.92 -1.71
CA LYS A 102 4.62 20.67 -2.84
C LYS A 102 4.08 19.73 -3.92
N ALA A 103 4.83 18.69 -4.29
CA ALA A 103 4.39 17.70 -5.27
C ALA A 103 3.13 16.94 -4.81
N ALA A 104 3.05 16.58 -3.53
CA ALA A 104 1.89 15.91 -2.95
C ALA A 104 0.65 16.81 -3.01
N GLN A 105 0.77 18.10 -2.73
CA GLN A 105 -0.35 19.06 -2.85
C GLN A 105 -0.89 19.09 -4.29
N LEU A 106 0.00 19.27 -5.27
CA LEU A 106 -0.38 19.28 -6.68
C LEU A 106 -1.02 17.96 -7.15
N ALA A 107 -0.48 16.83 -6.69
CA ALA A 107 -1.03 15.52 -7.01
C ALA A 107 -2.44 15.35 -6.43
N VAL A 108 -2.66 15.77 -5.18
CA VAL A 108 -3.99 15.71 -4.53
C VAL A 108 -4.98 16.63 -5.23
N GLU A 109 -4.57 17.84 -5.60
CA GLU A 109 -5.41 18.77 -6.37
C GLU A 109 -5.82 18.14 -7.70
N LYS A 110 -4.87 17.53 -8.43
CA LYS A 110 -5.18 16.87 -9.69
C LYS A 110 -6.10 15.66 -9.54
N VAL A 111 -5.91 14.87 -8.49
CA VAL A 111 -6.79 13.74 -8.17
C VAL A 111 -8.21 14.23 -7.89
N LYS A 112 -8.38 15.35 -7.18
CA LYS A 112 -9.70 15.96 -6.94
C LYS A 112 -10.35 16.47 -8.21
N GLU A 113 -9.57 17.03 -9.13
CA GLU A 113 -10.06 17.53 -10.42
C GLU A 113 -10.63 16.40 -11.29
N ILE A 114 -10.00 15.22 -11.29
CA ILE A 114 -10.45 14.05 -12.06
C ILE A 114 -11.44 13.16 -11.29
N ALA A 115 -11.72 13.48 -10.03
CA ALA A 115 -12.58 12.66 -9.18
C ALA A 115 -14.03 12.71 -9.65
N VAL A 116 -14.63 11.53 -9.85
CA VAL A 116 -16.04 11.40 -10.17
C VAL A 116 -16.84 11.33 -8.86
N THR A 117 -17.75 12.27 -8.67
CA THR A 117 -18.61 12.32 -7.47
C THR A 117 -19.84 11.46 -7.68
N VAL A 118 -19.97 10.38 -6.92
CA VAL A 118 -21.16 9.51 -6.96
C VAL A 118 -22.15 9.98 -5.89
N LYS A 119 -23.38 10.27 -6.30
CA LYS A 119 -24.45 10.71 -5.40
C LYS A 119 -25.10 9.48 -4.75
N LYS A 120 -25.30 9.50 -3.43
CA LYS A 120 -25.90 8.38 -2.69
C LYS A 120 -27.39 8.16 -2.99
N GLU A 121 -28.03 9.12 -3.65
CA GLU A 121 -29.46 9.09 -3.99
C GLU A 121 -29.75 8.20 -5.20
N ASP A 122 -28.77 7.99 -6.07
CA ASP A 122 -28.91 7.12 -7.24
C ASP A 122 -28.58 5.68 -6.86
N VAL A 123 -29.63 4.90 -6.58
CA VAL A 123 -29.53 3.52 -6.10
C VAL A 123 -28.85 2.61 -7.13
N GLU A 124 -29.07 2.85 -8.43
CA GLU A 124 -28.48 2.04 -9.49
C GLU A 124 -26.98 2.33 -9.66
N GLU A 125 -26.58 3.60 -9.68
CA GLU A 125 -25.17 3.99 -9.75
C GLU A 125 -24.39 3.52 -8.51
N HIS A 126 -25.00 3.63 -7.32
CA HIS A 126 -24.39 3.17 -6.08
C HIS A 126 -24.22 1.65 -6.05
N ARG A 127 -25.22 0.90 -6.56
CA ARG A 127 -25.14 -0.55 -6.67
C ARG A 127 -24.07 -0.99 -7.67
N GLU A 128 -23.99 -0.35 -8.83
CA GLU A 128 -22.96 -0.66 -9.83
C GLU A 128 -21.54 -0.43 -9.28
N LEU A 129 -21.34 0.64 -8.50
CA LEU A 129 -20.08 0.91 -7.81
C LEU A 129 -19.72 -0.20 -6.81
N LEU A 130 -20.67 -0.59 -5.96
CA LEU A 130 -20.47 -1.67 -4.99
C LEU A 130 -20.17 -3.01 -5.67
N GLU A 131 -20.84 -3.31 -6.79
CA GLU A 131 -20.55 -4.49 -7.60
C GLU A 131 -19.14 -4.46 -8.18
N LYS A 132 -18.65 -3.29 -8.65
CA LYS A 132 -17.27 -3.13 -9.12
C LYS A 132 -16.25 -3.33 -8.00
N CYS A 133 -16.48 -2.74 -6.83
CA CYS A 133 -15.65 -2.94 -5.64
C CYS A 133 -15.61 -4.41 -5.21
N ALA A 134 -16.77 -5.08 -5.20
CA ALA A 134 -16.88 -6.49 -4.85
C ALA A 134 -16.19 -7.38 -5.89
N ARG A 135 -16.33 -7.10 -7.20
CA ARG A 135 -15.63 -7.86 -8.26
C ARG A 135 -14.13 -7.78 -8.12
N ASN A 136 -13.56 -6.62 -7.80
CA ASN A 136 -12.12 -6.49 -7.58
C ASN A 136 -11.64 -7.45 -6.49
N HIS A 137 -12.41 -7.59 -5.40
CA HIS A 137 -12.13 -8.54 -4.32
C HIS A 137 -12.40 -10.00 -4.70
N HIS A 138 -13.46 -10.25 -5.47
CA HIS A 138 -13.88 -11.59 -5.89
C HIS A 138 -12.99 -12.19 -6.98
N GLU A 139 -12.43 -11.39 -7.89
CA GLU A 139 -11.42 -11.83 -8.85
C GLU A 139 -10.16 -12.29 -8.13
N THR A 140 -9.76 -11.57 -7.08
CA THR A 140 -8.70 -12.02 -6.16
C THR A 140 -9.06 -13.37 -5.55
N ALA A 141 -10.30 -13.55 -5.07
CA ALA A 141 -10.76 -14.82 -4.48
C ALA A 141 -10.87 -15.98 -5.49
N ARG A 142 -11.30 -15.74 -6.74
CA ARG A 142 -11.44 -16.78 -7.78
C ARG A 142 -10.08 -17.28 -8.28
N HIS A 143 -9.10 -16.39 -8.48
CA HIS A 143 -7.74 -16.83 -8.83
C HIS A 143 -7.10 -17.66 -7.71
N ARG A 144 -7.35 -17.32 -6.43
CA ARG A 144 -6.89 -18.13 -5.28
C ARG A 144 -7.42 -19.57 -5.30
N ALA A 145 -8.65 -19.78 -5.76
CA ALA A 145 -9.24 -21.12 -5.88
C ALA A 145 -8.67 -21.92 -7.06
N SER A 146 -8.22 -21.25 -8.13
CA SER A 146 -7.65 -21.90 -9.33
C SER A 146 -6.16 -22.25 -9.20
N CYS A 147 -5.43 -21.64 -8.27
CA CYS A 147 -4.02 -21.93 -8.00
C CYS A 147 -3.79 -23.01 -6.91
N ARG A 148 -4.83 -23.76 -6.55
CA ARG A 148 -4.73 -24.97 -5.71
C ARG A 148 -4.80 -26.22 -6.56
#